data_AF-A0A7C4M5H9-F1
#
_entry.id   AF-A0A7C4M5H9-F1
#
_cell.length_a   1.000
_cell.length_b   1.000
_cell.length_c   1.000
_cell.angle_alpha   90.00
_cell.angle_beta   90.00
_cell.angle_gamma   90.00
#
_symmetry.space_group_name_H-M   'P 1'
#
loop_
_entity.id
_entity.type
_entity.pdbx_description
1 polymer ?
#
loop_
_entity_poly.entity_id
_entity_poly.type
_entity_poly.pdbx_seq_one_letter_code
_entity_poly.pdbx_strand_id
1 'polypeptide(L)'
;MVTVKVFERYPFYRPYLRSTYKILFNEDFIEVLRDDSSIRSLIRKYKDEGINLFFTLYDKWFLYASFDQPDFKPRPVDRGFWPGEEGYDKVIYRIFKACEESGLSYGCEAFRTMDLSVPFAKKNPSESGGFWSFGESMINVDGSFEIECPNPGRMESNPGECDLRFERVKYIFAFKEESVKSDDFYRWKITETKNITGEVSLKEVEVDNERKSVKIKGSWKRGNPEWRVYAVIELKAQEFDYASDVGLLWAKKLIDKYDQMGIRLKAFYEDEPHIWWDWGNWKKYGEGLNLPDMIYMTDALAESFRKTYD
;
A
#
# COMPACT_ATOMS: atom_id res chain seq x y z
N MET A 1 -6.06 24.30 33.28
CA MET A 1 -6.37 24.47 31.85
C MET A 1 -5.16 24.03 31.05
N VAL A 2 -5.28 22.97 30.25
CA VAL A 2 -4.24 22.57 29.29
C VAL A 2 -4.65 23.15 27.94
N THR A 3 -3.87 24.11 27.44
CA THR A 3 -4.12 24.72 26.14
C THR A 3 -3.48 23.84 25.07
N VAL A 4 -4.30 23.08 24.35
CA VAL A 4 -3.88 22.36 23.13
C VAL A 4 -3.89 23.37 21.99
N LYS A 5 -2.71 23.67 21.43
CA LYS A 5 -2.61 24.37 20.15
C LYS A 5 -2.75 23.34 19.03
N VAL A 6 -3.84 23.45 18.28
CA VAL A 6 -3.98 22.82 16.97
C VAL A 6 -3.05 23.57 16.02
N PHE A 7 -2.12 22.88 15.38
CA PHE A 7 -1.31 23.42 14.30
C PHE A 7 -1.92 23.01 12.96
N GLU A 8 -2.25 24.01 12.15
CA GLU A 8 -2.53 23.86 10.73
C GLU A 8 -1.26 23.46 9.96
N ARG A 9 -1.50 22.80 8.82
CA ARG A 9 -0.65 21.90 8.02
C ARG A 9 0.71 22.42 7.51
N TYR A 10 1.70 21.49 7.49
CA TYR A 10 2.85 21.27 6.58
C TYR A 10 3.74 22.47 6.17
N PRO A 11 5.02 22.48 6.60
CA PRO A 11 6.13 22.27 5.64
C PRO A 11 7.26 21.45 6.27
N PHE A 12 7.39 20.24 5.76
CA PHE A 12 8.31 19.21 6.21
C PHE A 12 9.78 19.51 5.83
N TYR A 13 10.68 19.11 6.73
CA TYR A 13 12.01 18.50 6.46
C TYR A 13 13.33 19.17 6.86
N ARG A 14 13.42 20.40 7.35
CA ARG A 14 14.67 20.90 7.98
C ARG A 14 14.37 22.04 8.97
N PRO A 15 14.23 21.81 10.30
CA PRO A 15 15.37 21.59 11.19
C PRO A 15 15.02 20.84 12.52
N TYR A 16 15.25 19.52 12.61
CA TYR A 16 15.05 18.75 13.86
C TYR A 16 16.27 18.76 14.80
N LEU A 17 16.99 19.89 14.88
CA LEU A 17 18.18 20.04 15.72
C LEU A 17 17.87 20.46 17.17
N ARG A 18 16.60 20.68 17.53
CA ARG A 18 16.14 21.02 18.89
C ARG A 18 14.75 20.46 19.24
N SER A 19 14.36 19.32 18.66
CA SER A 19 13.05 18.70 18.94
C SER A 19 13.04 18.06 20.33
N THR A 20 11.92 18.16 21.06
CA THR A 20 11.68 17.42 22.32
C THR A 20 11.44 15.92 22.11
N TYR A 21 11.76 15.40 20.92
CA TYR A 21 11.52 14.01 20.52
C TYR A 21 12.65 13.47 19.64
N LYS A 22 12.83 12.14 19.68
CA LYS A 22 13.76 11.38 18.83
C LYS A 22 13.04 10.21 18.17
N ILE A 23 13.39 9.94 16.92
CA ILE A 23 12.83 8.87 16.11
C ILE A 23 13.91 7.81 15.88
N LEU A 24 13.60 6.55 16.14
CA LEU A 24 14.40 5.39 15.80
C LEU A 24 13.73 4.62 14.65
N PHE A 25 14.51 4.25 13.63
CA PHE A 25 14.01 3.54 12.44
C PHE A 25 14.18 2.03 12.56
N ASN A 26 13.37 1.27 11.80
CA ASN A 26 13.35 -0.20 11.83
C ASN A 26 14.73 -0.85 11.64
N GLU A 27 15.58 -0.31 10.76
CA GLU A 27 16.93 -0.83 10.51
C GLU A 27 17.82 -0.75 11.75
N ASP A 28 17.65 0.32 12.53
CA ASP A 28 18.39 0.52 13.77
C ASP A 28 17.92 -0.46 14.86
N PHE A 29 16.71 -1.01 14.77
CA PHE A 29 16.25 -1.99 15.76
C PHE A 29 17.18 -3.20 15.78
N ILE A 30 17.65 -3.71 14.64
CA ILE A 30 18.52 -4.89 14.62
C ILE A 30 19.84 -4.62 15.36
N GLU A 31 20.39 -3.41 15.25
CA GLU A 31 21.62 -3.04 15.97
C GLU A 31 21.35 -2.76 17.45
N VAL A 32 20.25 -2.07 17.74
CA VAL A 32 19.74 -1.76 19.08
C VAL A 32 19.35 -3.05 19.84
N LEU A 33 19.00 -4.13 19.13
CA LEU A 33 18.64 -5.44 19.70
C LEU A 33 19.82 -6.26 20.20
N ARG A 34 21.05 -5.91 19.83
CA ARG A 34 22.25 -6.69 20.20
C ARG A 34 22.50 -6.73 21.71
N ASP A 35 22.11 -5.69 22.45
CA ASP A 35 22.31 -5.61 23.90
C ASP A 35 21.35 -4.61 24.59
N ASP A 36 20.71 -5.02 25.69
CA ASP A 36 19.88 -4.17 26.54
C ASP A 36 20.64 -2.96 27.11
N SER A 37 21.94 -3.10 27.36
CA SER A 37 22.73 -2.00 27.90
C SER A 37 22.84 -0.83 26.90
N SER A 38 22.88 -1.14 25.60
CA SER A 38 22.98 -0.17 24.52
C SER A 38 21.72 0.68 24.37
N ILE A 39 20.54 0.05 24.43
CA ILE A 39 19.22 0.71 24.41
C ILE A 39 19.11 1.72 25.55
N ARG A 40 19.47 1.28 26.76
CA ARG A 40 19.36 2.09 27.97
C ARG A 40 20.31 3.27 27.94
N SER A 41 21.54 3.05 27.47
CA SER A 41 22.52 4.11 27.27
C SER A 41 22.03 5.16 26.27
N LEU A 42 21.47 4.72 25.14
CA LEU A 42 20.91 5.59 24.10
C LEU A 42 19.74 6.43 24.62
N ILE A 43 18.78 5.80 25.30
CA ILE A 43 17.62 6.49 25.87
C ILE A 43 18.04 7.50 26.94
N ARG A 44 18.98 7.14 27.82
CA ARG A 44 19.50 8.05 28.83
C ARG A 44 20.21 9.25 28.20
N LYS A 45 21.04 9.01 27.19
CA LYS A 45 21.67 10.09 26.41
C LYS A 45 20.62 11.06 25.86
N TYR A 46 19.54 10.56 25.26
CA TYR A 46 18.48 11.43 24.75
C TYR A 46 17.73 12.16 25.87
N LYS A 47 17.51 11.51 27.02
CA LYS A 47 16.94 12.19 28.18
C LYS A 47 17.83 13.35 28.65
N ASP A 48 19.14 13.13 28.71
CA ASP A 48 20.13 14.14 29.11
C ASP A 48 20.21 15.29 28.09
N GLU A 49 19.92 15.02 26.81
CA GLU A 49 19.76 16.03 25.75
C GLU A 49 18.43 16.82 25.85
N GLY A 50 17.59 16.55 26.85
CA GLY A 50 16.31 17.25 27.06
C GLY A 50 15.16 16.71 26.21
N ILE A 51 15.32 15.53 25.61
CA ILE A 51 14.25 14.85 24.89
C ILE A 51 13.20 14.38 25.89
N ASN A 52 11.92 14.50 25.52
CA ASN A 52 10.77 14.12 26.35
C ASN A 52 9.95 12.97 25.76
N LEU A 53 10.11 12.67 24.47
CA LEU A 53 9.46 11.57 23.76
C LEU A 53 10.46 10.77 22.93
N PHE A 54 10.58 9.48 23.21
CA PHE A 54 11.21 8.52 22.32
C PHE A 54 10.15 7.92 21.42
N PHE A 55 10.39 7.90 20.12
CA PHE A 55 9.44 7.44 19.13
C PHE A 55 10.07 6.38 18.23
N THR A 56 9.38 5.28 17.97
CA THR A 56 9.81 4.30 16.97
C THR A 56 8.94 4.36 15.73
N LEU A 57 9.57 4.39 14.55
CA LEU A 57 8.91 4.57 13.26
C LEU A 57 9.32 3.47 12.27
N TYR A 58 8.35 3.01 11.46
CA TYR A 58 8.42 1.89 10.51
C TYR A 58 8.31 2.31 9.04
N ASP A 59 7.89 3.55 8.79
CA ASP A 59 7.76 4.11 7.46
C ASP A 59 9.11 4.35 6.78
N LYS A 60 9.36 3.64 5.68
CA LYS A 60 10.59 3.82 4.89
C LYS A 60 10.63 5.20 4.22
N TRP A 61 9.48 5.84 4.01
CA TRP A 61 9.43 7.17 3.43
C TRP A 61 10.20 8.22 4.24
N PHE A 62 10.27 8.06 5.57
CA PHE A 62 11.08 8.95 6.40
C PHE A 62 12.59 8.70 6.29
N LEU A 63 13.01 7.52 5.82
CA LEU A 63 14.39 7.28 5.39
C LEU A 63 14.64 7.95 4.03
N TYR A 64 13.64 7.90 3.13
CA TYR A 64 13.67 8.46 1.77
C TYR A 64 13.59 9.99 1.72
N ALA A 65 12.96 10.62 2.72
CA ALA A 65 12.75 12.05 2.77
C ALA A 65 14.01 12.87 3.12
N SER A 66 15.18 12.23 3.14
CA SER A 66 16.46 12.92 3.01
C SER A 66 16.67 13.38 1.56
N PHE A 67 15.78 14.25 1.07
CA PHE A 67 15.67 14.78 -0.30
C PHE A 67 16.93 15.52 -0.83
N ASP A 68 18.01 15.59 -0.03
CA ASP A 68 19.27 16.25 -0.37
C ASP A 68 20.43 15.26 -0.61
N GLN A 69 20.15 13.97 -0.73
CA GLN A 69 21.16 12.97 -1.10
C GLN A 69 21.02 12.59 -2.57
N PRO A 70 21.78 13.23 -3.50
CA PRO A 70 21.68 12.96 -4.93
C PRO A 70 22.06 11.53 -5.33
N ASP A 71 22.77 10.79 -4.46
CA ASP A 71 23.20 9.40 -4.69
C ASP A 71 22.40 8.38 -3.85
N PHE A 72 21.31 8.79 -3.21
CA PHE A 72 20.53 7.88 -2.38
C PHE A 72 19.79 6.86 -3.25
N LYS A 73 20.28 5.62 -3.22
CA LYS A 73 19.58 4.47 -3.76
C LYS A 73 18.71 3.87 -2.65
N PRO A 74 17.38 3.81 -2.81
CA PRO A 74 16.53 3.10 -1.86
C PRO A 74 17.06 1.68 -1.71
N ARG A 75 17.43 1.29 -0.47
CA ARG A 75 17.81 -0.09 -0.20
C ARG A 75 16.52 -0.90 -0.07
N PRO A 76 16.38 -2.03 -0.77
CA PRO A 76 15.29 -2.96 -0.50
C PRO A 76 15.52 -3.55 0.90
N VAL A 77 14.82 -3.03 1.89
CA VAL A 77 14.80 -3.61 3.24
C VAL A 77 13.70 -4.65 3.27
N ASP A 78 14.09 -5.92 3.29
CA ASP A 78 13.17 -7.01 3.63
C ASP A 78 12.78 -6.88 5.11
N ARG A 79 11.48 -6.76 5.38
CA ARG A 79 10.97 -6.52 6.73
C ARG A 79 10.92 -7.85 7.48
N GLY A 80 11.91 -8.05 8.36
CA GLY A 80 11.96 -9.23 9.24
C GLY A 80 11.12 -9.15 10.52
N PHE A 81 10.45 -8.03 10.79
CA PHE A 81 9.74 -7.76 12.04
C PHE A 81 8.43 -6.99 11.80
N TRP A 82 7.33 -7.48 12.37
CA TRP A 82 5.98 -6.93 12.14
C TRP A 82 5.20 -6.74 13.45
N PRO A 83 4.42 -5.66 13.60
CA PRO A 83 3.60 -5.44 14.78
C PRO A 83 2.60 -6.57 15.02
N GLY A 84 2.44 -6.94 16.30
CA GLY A 84 1.57 -8.02 16.72
C GLY A 84 2.21 -9.41 16.64
N GLU A 85 3.39 -9.53 16.02
CA GLU A 85 4.23 -10.72 16.15
C GLU A 85 5.01 -10.71 17.46
N GLU A 86 5.20 -11.88 18.06
CA GLU A 86 5.83 -12.03 19.38
C GLU A 86 7.23 -11.41 19.44
N GLY A 87 8.01 -11.58 18.37
CA GLY A 87 9.34 -10.99 18.27
C GLY A 87 9.25 -9.47 18.45
N TYR A 88 8.43 -8.82 17.63
CA TYR A 88 8.26 -7.37 17.66
C TYR A 88 7.76 -6.86 19.01
N ASP A 89 6.76 -7.52 19.57
CA ASP A 89 6.14 -7.05 20.80
C ASP A 89 7.13 -7.08 21.97
N LYS A 90 8.02 -8.08 22.03
CA LYS A 90 9.13 -8.12 23.00
C LYS A 90 10.08 -6.94 22.86
N VAL A 91 10.34 -6.51 21.63
CA VAL A 91 11.26 -5.41 21.35
C VAL A 91 10.69 -4.07 21.79
N ILE A 92 9.44 -3.80 21.41
CA ILE A 92 8.76 -2.58 21.81
C ILE A 92 8.58 -2.52 23.32
N TYR A 93 8.31 -3.65 23.97
CA TYR A 93 8.30 -3.73 25.43
C TYR A 93 9.64 -3.34 26.05
N ARG A 94 10.77 -3.87 25.54
CA ARG A 94 12.12 -3.53 26.05
C ARG A 94 12.43 -2.03 25.93
N ILE A 95 12.12 -1.44 24.78
CA ILE A 95 12.32 0.00 24.53
C ILE A 95 11.43 0.83 25.46
N PHE A 96 10.15 0.46 25.58
CA PHE A 96 9.21 1.11 26.48
C PHE A 96 9.73 1.10 27.93
N LYS A 97 10.17 -0.06 28.44
CA LYS A 97 10.71 -0.17 29.81
C LYS A 97 11.93 0.71 30.02
N ALA A 98 12.85 0.76 29.05
CA ALA A 98 14.02 1.64 29.14
C ALA A 98 13.64 3.14 29.14
N CYS A 99 12.59 3.52 28.38
CA CYS A 99 12.02 4.87 28.41
C CYS A 99 11.39 5.18 29.76
N GLU A 100 10.56 4.27 30.28
CA GLU A 100 9.89 4.40 31.57
C GLU A 100 10.89 4.59 32.72
N GLU A 101 11.92 3.75 32.78
CA GLU A 101 12.97 3.83 33.79
C GLU A 101 13.80 5.13 33.72
N SER A 102 13.86 5.75 32.54
CA SER A 102 14.57 7.02 32.32
C SER A 102 13.65 8.25 32.46
N GLY A 103 12.36 8.06 32.77
CA GLY A 103 11.37 9.13 32.82
C GLY A 103 11.15 9.80 31.45
N LEU A 104 11.31 9.04 30.37
CA LEU A 104 11.09 9.46 29.00
C LEU A 104 9.74 8.91 28.50
N SER A 105 8.93 9.75 27.84
CA SER A 105 7.70 9.26 27.23
C SER A 105 8.03 8.36 26.05
N TYR A 106 7.17 7.38 25.78
CA TYR A 106 7.34 6.49 24.64
C TYR A 106 6.15 6.60 23.69
N GLY A 107 6.42 6.61 22.39
CA GLY A 107 5.42 6.48 21.33
C GLY A 107 5.93 5.58 20.23
N CYS A 108 5.03 5.11 19.40
CA CYS A 108 5.40 4.34 18.22
C CYS A 108 4.39 4.55 17.10
N GLU A 109 4.85 4.34 15.88
CA GLU A 109 3.96 4.07 14.76
C GLU A 109 3.35 2.70 15.01
N ALA A 110 2.16 2.71 15.56
CA ALA A 110 1.51 1.52 16.05
C ALA A 110 0.43 1.03 15.10
N PHE A 111 -0.02 1.85 14.16
CA PHE A 111 -1.20 1.57 13.35
C PHE A 111 -0.97 2.05 11.93
N ARG A 112 -0.64 1.11 11.05
CA ARG A 112 -1.09 1.16 9.67
C ARG A 112 -1.84 -0.14 9.42
N THR A 113 -3.15 -0.06 9.28
CA THR A 113 -3.94 -1.13 8.66
C THR A 113 -3.34 -1.53 7.32
N MET A 114 -2.71 -0.57 6.64
CA MET A 114 -2.14 -0.75 5.32
C MET A 114 -0.94 -1.68 5.22
N ASP A 115 -0.19 -2.00 6.29
CA ASP A 115 1.09 -2.72 6.08
C ASP A 115 1.57 -3.53 7.26
N LEU A 116 1.23 -3.13 8.48
CA LEU A 116 1.71 -3.80 9.68
C LEU A 116 1.02 -5.15 9.90
N SER A 117 0.06 -5.46 9.03
CA SER A 117 -0.73 -6.67 8.99
C SER A 117 -0.26 -7.69 7.96
N VAL A 118 0.86 -7.48 7.23
CA VAL A 118 1.31 -8.48 6.22
C VAL A 118 1.29 -9.92 6.75
N PRO A 119 1.78 -10.23 7.98
CA PRO A 119 1.62 -11.57 8.56
C PRO A 119 0.17 -11.98 8.81
N PHE A 120 -0.70 -11.03 9.18
CA PHE A 120 -2.12 -11.25 9.35
C PHE A 120 -2.82 -11.52 8.01
N ALA A 121 -2.61 -10.68 6.98
CA ALA A 121 -3.17 -10.85 5.65
C ALA A 121 -2.70 -12.17 5.01
N LYS A 122 -1.42 -12.54 5.19
CA LYS A 122 -0.90 -13.86 4.82
C LYS A 122 -1.65 -15.02 5.49
N LYS A 123 -2.06 -14.85 6.75
CA LYS A 123 -2.86 -15.84 7.50
C LYS A 123 -4.35 -15.78 7.20
N ASN A 124 -4.83 -14.66 6.65
CA ASN A 124 -6.24 -14.41 6.35
C ASN A 124 -6.40 -13.85 4.92
N PRO A 125 -6.13 -14.64 3.87
CA PRO A 125 -6.11 -14.14 2.50
C PRO A 125 -7.45 -13.58 2.00
N SER A 126 -8.56 -13.93 2.66
CA SER A 126 -9.88 -13.37 2.38
C SER A 126 -9.99 -11.89 2.75
N GLU A 127 -9.18 -11.43 3.70
CA GLU A 127 -9.14 -10.04 4.17
C GLU A 127 -8.15 -9.18 3.38
N SER A 128 -7.52 -9.77 2.36
CA SER A 128 -6.56 -9.07 1.52
C SER A 128 -7.24 -8.10 0.57
N GLY A 129 -6.69 -6.88 0.51
CA GLY A 129 -7.00 -5.88 -0.48
C GLY A 129 -6.46 -6.26 -1.86
N GLY A 130 -6.62 -5.34 -2.82
CA GLY A 130 -6.14 -5.62 -4.17
C GLY A 130 -6.43 -4.53 -5.18
N PHE A 131 -6.03 -4.84 -6.40
CA PHE A 131 -6.10 -3.97 -7.55
C PHE A 131 -6.91 -4.65 -8.64
N TRP A 132 -7.65 -3.84 -9.38
CA TRP A 132 -8.15 -4.25 -10.68
C TRP A 132 -7.17 -3.77 -11.73
N SER A 133 -6.64 -4.71 -12.50
CA SER A 133 -5.78 -4.45 -13.65
C SER A 133 -6.55 -4.66 -14.92
N PHE A 134 -6.29 -3.85 -15.93
CA PHE A 134 -7.07 -3.81 -17.14
C PHE A 134 -6.22 -3.82 -18.40
N GLY A 135 -6.83 -4.31 -19.47
CA GLY A 135 -6.22 -4.40 -20.79
C GLY A 135 -7.31 -4.52 -21.83
N GLU A 136 -7.00 -4.10 -23.05
CA GLU A 136 -7.92 -4.15 -24.18
C GLU A 136 -7.28 -4.74 -25.43
N SER A 137 -8.14 -5.23 -26.32
CA SER A 137 -7.72 -5.77 -27.61
C SER A 137 -8.83 -5.72 -28.64
N MET A 138 -8.46 -5.87 -29.90
CA MET A 138 -9.40 -6.07 -31.00
C MET A 138 -9.91 -7.51 -31.02
N ILE A 139 -11.14 -7.70 -31.50
CA ILE A 139 -11.64 -9.04 -31.83
C ILE A 139 -11.30 -9.38 -33.28
N ASN A 140 -10.78 -10.57 -33.51
CA ASN A 140 -10.51 -11.10 -34.85
C ASN A 140 -11.81 -11.46 -35.59
N VAL A 141 -11.70 -11.69 -36.90
CA VAL A 141 -12.84 -12.07 -37.76
C VAL A 141 -13.52 -13.38 -37.28
N ASP A 142 -12.75 -14.31 -36.71
CA ASP A 142 -13.24 -15.58 -36.17
C ASP A 142 -13.80 -15.47 -34.74
N GLY A 143 -13.87 -14.26 -34.19
CA GLY A 143 -14.32 -13.98 -32.82
C GLY A 143 -13.25 -14.24 -31.75
N SER A 144 -12.03 -14.63 -32.11
CA SER A 144 -10.93 -14.80 -31.17
C SER A 144 -10.34 -13.46 -30.71
N PHE A 145 -9.75 -13.44 -29.52
CA PHE A 145 -9.05 -12.28 -28.99
C PHE A 145 -7.91 -12.71 -28.06
N GLU A 146 -6.93 -11.82 -27.91
CA GLU A 146 -5.83 -11.91 -26.96
C GLU A 146 -5.67 -10.57 -26.27
N ILE A 147 -5.77 -10.54 -24.94
CA ILE A 147 -5.63 -9.34 -24.12
C ILE A 147 -4.43 -9.53 -23.21
N GLU A 148 -3.63 -8.48 -23.04
CA GLU A 148 -2.55 -8.44 -22.06
C GLU A 148 -2.89 -7.40 -21.00
N CYS A 149 -3.05 -7.84 -19.76
CA CYS A 149 -3.26 -6.96 -18.61
C CYS A 149 -1.96 -6.87 -17.81
N PRO A 150 -1.59 -5.70 -17.26
CA PRO A 150 -0.41 -5.62 -16.43
C PRO A 150 -0.50 -6.44 -15.13
N ASN A 151 0.63 -6.96 -14.70
CA ASN A 151 0.81 -7.62 -13.41
C ASN A 151 2.25 -7.40 -12.94
N PRO A 152 2.54 -6.30 -12.24
CA PRO A 152 3.90 -5.94 -11.86
C PRO A 152 4.56 -6.96 -10.91
N GLY A 153 3.77 -7.89 -10.33
CA GLY A 153 4.20 -8.90 -9.35
C GLY A 153 4.54 -8.31 -7.99
N ARG A 154 4.94 -7.03 -7.95
CA ARG A 154 5.29 -6.28 -6.76
C ARG A 154 5.10 -4.79 -7.01
N MET A 155 4.65 -4.06 -6.00
CA MET A 155 4.57 -2.61 -5.99
C MET A 155 5.33 -2.02 -4.81
N GLU A 156 5.86 -0.81 -4.97
CA GLU A 156 6.51 -0.06 -3.89
C GLU A 156 5.52 0.92 -3.26
N SER A 157 5.41 0.89 -1.93
CA SER A 157 4.68 1.84 -1.10
C SER A 157 5.64 2.56 -0.15
N ASN A 158 5.20 3.67 0.46
CA ASN A 158 5.93 4.41 1.52
C ASN A 158 6.55 3.46 2.58
N PRO A 159 5.78 2.49 3.12
CA PRO A 159 6.29 1.51 4.06
C PRO A 159 7.17 0.41 3.45
N GLY A 160 6.99 0.03 2.18
CA GLY A 160 7.86 -0.95 1.55
C GLY A 160 7.26 -1.64 0.35
N GLU A 161 7.86 -2.76 -0.03
CA GLU A 161 7.38 -3.53 -1.18
C GLU A 161 6.19 -4.40 -0.75
N CYS A 162 5.14 -4.41 -1.58
CA CYS A 162 3.99 -5.27 -1.46
C CYS A 162 3.90 -6.18 -2.68
N ASP A 163 3.86 -7.48 -2.47
CA ASP A 163 3.70 -8.44 -3.56
C ASP A 163 2.24 -8.42 -4.05
N LEU A 164 2.08 -8.42 -5.37
CA LEU A 164 0.80 -8.58 -6.04
C LEU A 164 0.71 -9.94 -6.71
N ARG A 165 -0.44 -10.58 -6.59
CA ARG A 165 -0.70 -11.90 -7.19
C ARG A 165 -1.95 -11.87 -8.02
N PHE A 166 -1.86 -12.36 -9.25
CA PHE A 166 -3.04 -12.62 -10.06
C PHE A 166 -3.96 -13.62 -9.36
N GLU A 167 -5.23 -13.23 -9.20
CA GLU A 167 -6.28 -14.04 -8.59
C GLU A 167 -7.20 -14.64 -9.66
N ARG A 168 -7.75 -13.78 -10.54
CA ARG A 168 -8.72 -14.19 -11.56
C ARG A 168 -8.95 -13.13 -12.63
N VAL A 169 -9.49 -13.55 -13.77
CA VAL A 169 -10.20 -12.64 -14.69
C VAL A 169 -11.57 -12.36 -14.08
N LYS A 170 -11.81 -11.11 -13.68
CA LYS A 170 -13.03 -10.69 -12.97
C LYS A 170 -14.17 -10.40 -13.93
N TYR A 171 -13.89 -9.60 -14.96
CA TYR A 171 -14.88 -9.21 -15.97
C TYR A 171 -14.26 -9.16 -17.36
N ILE A 172 -15.09 -9.43 -18.36
CA ILE A 172 -14.80 -9.10 -19.75
C ILE A 172 -15.97 -8.31 -20.31
N PHE A 173 -15.66 -7.12 -20.80
CA PHE A 173 -16.59 -6.24 -21.47
C PHE A 173 -16.25 -6.22 -22.96
N ALA A 174 -17.27 -5.99 -23.78
CA ALA A 174 -17.09 -5.59 -25.17
C ALA A 174 -17.67 -4.20 -25.38
N PHE A 175 -17.02 -3.41 -26.22
CA PHE A 175 -17.50 -2.08 -26.56
C PHE A 175 -17.24 -1.76 -28.03
N LYS A 176 -18.06 -0.86 -28.58
CA LYS A 176 -17.83 -0.24 -29.88
C LYS A 176 -17.42 1.21 -29.66
N GLU A 177 -16.52 1.68 -30.50
CA GLU A 177 -16.11 3.07 -30.51
C GLU A 177 -16.11 3.64 -31.92
N GLU A 178 -16.42 4.92 -32.04
CA GLU A 178 -16.30 5.69 -33.28
C GLU A 178 -15.29 6.80 -33.11
N SER A 179 -14.47 7.04 -34.14
CA SER A 179 -13.58 8.19 -34.18
C SER A 179 -14.40 9.45 -34.37
N VAL A 180 -14.35 10.35 -33.39
CA VAL A 180 -14.94 11.69 -33.46
C VAL A 180 -13.84 12.64 -33.92
N LYS A 181 -13.95 13.12 -35.16
CA LYS A 181 -13.05 14.14 -35.69
C LYS A 181 -13.43 15.49 -35.08
N SER A 182 -12.52 16.08 -34.32
CA SER A 182 -12.58 17.49 -33.94
C SER A 182 -11.45 18.26 -34.63
N ASP A 183 -11.56 19.59 -34.68
CA ASP A 183 -10.59 20.43 -35.39
C ASP A 183 -9.16 20.33 -34.79
N ASP A 184 -9.04 19.96 -33.50
CA ASP A 184 -7.76 19.98 -32.78
C ASP A 184 -7.31 18.61 -32.23
N PHE A 185 -8.19 17.61 -32.11
CA PHE A 185 -7.83 16.28 -31.56
C PHE A 185 -8.67 15.13 -32.12
N TYR A 186 -8.10 13.91 -32.13
CA TYR A 186 -8.86 12.68 -32.27
C TYR A 186 -9.47 12.30 -30.91
N ARG A 187 -10.79 12.13 -30.85
CA ARG A 187 -11.48 11.59 -29.68
C ARG A 187 -12.19 10.31 -30.07
N TRP A 188 -12.16 9.30 -29.21
CA TRP A 188 -13.00 8.12 -29.35
C TRP A 188 -14.27 8.31 -28.53
N LYS A 189 -15.41 7.98 -29.12
CA LYS A 189 -16.69 7.95 -28.44
C LYS A 189 -17.15 6.50 -28.37
N ILE A 190 -17.33 6.00 -27.16
CA ILE A 190 -17.94 4.69 -26.93
C ILE A 190 -19.43 4.81 -27.27
N THR A 191 -19.89 4.00 -28.23
CA THR A 191 -21.28 4.01 -28.72
C THR A 191 -22.12 2.89 -28.12
N GLU A 192 -21.47 1.80 -27.69
CA GLU A 192 -22.14 0.62 -27.14
C GLU A 192 -21.19 -0.10 -26.17
N THR A 193 -21.71 -0.60 -25.06
CA THR A 193 -20.98 -1.42 -24.08
C THR A 193 -21.80 -2.64 -23.67
N LYS A 194 -21.13 -3.78 -23.43
CA LYS A 194 -21.74 -5.03 -22.99
C LYS A 194 -20.84 -5.74 -21.99
N ASN A 195 -21.40 -6.23 -20.90
CA ASN A 195 -20.73 -7.22 -20.06
C ASN A 195 -20.90 -8.59 -20.73
N ILE A 196 -19.80 -9.15 -21.24
CA ILE A 196 -19.79 -10.43 -21.96
C ILE A 196 -19.07 -11.53 -21.16
N THR A 197 -18.82 -11.31 -19.87
CA THR A 197 -18.08 -12.25 -19.00
C THR A 197 -18.63 -13.68 -19.08
N GLY A 198 -19.95 -13.84 -19.13
CA GLY A 198 -20.61 -15.16 -19.25
C GLY A 198 -20.79 -15.68 -20.68
N GLU A 199 -20.43 -14.90 -21.71
CA GLU A 199 -20.59 -15.27 -23.13
C GLU A 199 -19.28 -15.70 -23.79
N VAL A 200 -18.14 -15.39 -23.18
CA VAL A 200 -16.81 -15.73 -23.71
C VAL A 200 -16.43 -17.17 -23.37
N SER A 201 -15.64 -17.79 -24.24
CA SER A 201 -14.90 -19.02 -23.92
C SER A 201 -13.42 -18.67 -23.77
N LEU A 202 -12.93 -18.68 -22.53
CA LEU A 202 -11.51 -18.51 -22.24
C LEU A 202 -10.77 -19.81 -22.58
N LYS A 203 -9.71 -19.68 -23.38
CA LYS A 203 -8.87 -20.82 -23.79
C LYS A 203 -7.63 -20.92 -22.92
N GLU A 204 -7.02 -19.78 -22.60
CA GLU A 204 -5.76 -19.70 -21.87
C GLU A 204 -5.69 -18.42 -21.05
N VAL A 205 -5.18 -18.54 -19.83
CA VAL A 205 -4.80 -17.41 -18.96
C VAL A 205 -3.41 -17.71 -18.43
N GLU A 206 -2.43 -16.91 -18.85
CA GLU A 206 -1.01 -17.12 -18.56
C GLU A 206 -0.46 -15.93 -17.79
N VAL A 207 0.23 -16.19 -16.67
CA VAL A 207 0.97 -15.16 -15.93
C VAL A 207 2.42 -15.15 -16.41
N ASP A 208 2.83 -14.04 -17.03
CA ASP A 208 4.17 -13.82 -17.54
C ASP A 208 4.96 -12.95 -16.55
N ASN A 209 5.72 -13.61 -15.67
CA ASN A 209 6.51 -12.91 -14.64
C ASN A 209 7.68 -12.10 -15.22
N GLU A 210 8.20 -12.47 -16.40
CA GLU A 210 9.29 -11.74 -17.04
C GLU A 210 8.78 -10.44 -17.65
N ARG A 211 7.62 -10.50 -18.32
CA ARG A 211 6.97 -9.32 -18.91
C ARG A 211 6.10 -8.55 -17.93
N LYS A 212 5.92 -9.06 -16.71
CA LYS A 212 5.07 -8.46 -15.68
C LYS A 212 3.64 -8.25 -16.18
N SER A 213 3.04 -9.31 -16.72
CA SER A 213 1.70 -9.26 -17.33
C SER A 213 0.91 -10.55 -17.15
N VAL A 214 -0.38 -10.49 -17.46
CA VAL A 214 -1.29 -11.62 -17.60
C VAL A 214 -1.86 -11.60 -19.00
N LYS A 215 -1.63 -12.66 -19.77
CA LYS A 215 -2.20 -12.84 -21.11
C LYS A 215 -3.46 -13.66 -21.02
N ILE A 216 -4.52 -13.19 -21.67
CA ILE A 216 -5.85 -13.80 -21.69
C ILE A 216 -6.21 -14.07 -23.15
N LYS A 217 -6.30 -15.35 -23.52
CA LYS A 217 -6.77 -15.75 -24.85
C LYS A 217 -8.17 -16.32 -24.74
N GLY A 218 -9.05 -15.87 -25.62
CA GLY A 218 -10.43 -16.32 -25.62
C GLY A 218 -11.09 -16.18 -26.98
N SER A 219 -12.39 -16.46 -27.00
CA SER A 219 -13.24 -16.22 -28.15
C SER A 219 -14.67 -15.88 -27.73
N TRP A 220 -15.31 -15.01 -28.49
CA TRP A 220 -16.72 -14.66 -28.35
C TRP A 220 -17.43 -14.92 -29.67
N LYS A 221 -18.36 -15.89 -29.70
CA LYS A 221 -19.03 -16.32 -30.94
C LYS A 221 -19.80 -15.21 -31.68
N ARG A 222 -20.25 -14.20 -30.94
CA ARG A 222 -20.95 -13.02 -31.49
C ARG A 222 -20.01 -11.85 -31.77
N GLY A 223 -18.75 -11.97 -31.35
CA GLY A 223 -17.72 -10.98 -31.55
C GLY A 223 -17.31 -10.89 -33.01
N ASN A 224 -16.96 -9.68 -33.43
CA ASN A 224 -16.44 -9.37 -34.76
C ASN A 224 -15.57 -8.11 -34.66
N PRO A 225 -14.83 -7.72 -35.72
CA PRO A 225 -13.87 -6.62 -35.65
C PRO A 225 -14.45 -5.22 -35.39
N GLU A 226 -15.77 -5.01 -35.39
CA GLU A 226 -16.38 -3.75 -34.94
C GLU A 226 -16.33 -3.59 -33.41
N TRP A 227 -16.11 -4.69 -32.69
CA TRP A 227 -16.02 -4.72 -31.24
C TRP A 227 -14.56 -4.75 -30.79
N ARG A 228 -14.31 -4.03 -29.70
CA ARG A 228 -13.14 -4.20 -28.84
C ARG A 228 -13.54 -5.00 -27.61
N VAL A 229 -12.59 -5.71 -27.03
CA VAL A 229 -12.73 -6.38 -25.74
C VAL A 229 -11.85 -5.71 -24.70
N TYR A 230 -12.37 -5.62 -23.49
CA TYR A 230 -11.69 -5.05 -22.33
C TYR A 230 -11.82 -6.04 -21.18
N ALA A 231 -10.70 -6.49 -20.63
CA ALA A 231 -10.67 -7.38 -19.49
C ALA A 231 -10.32 -6.61 -18.22
N VAL A 232 -10.96 -7.00 -17.12
CA VAL A 232 -10.59 -6.61 -15.76
C VAL A 232 -10.12 -7.87 -15.05
N ILE A 233 -8.86 -7.89 -14.61
CA ILE A 233 -8.31 -8.93 -13.75
C ILE A 233 -8.18 -8.41 -12.33
N GLU A 234 -8.26 -9.32 -11.37
CA GLU A 234 -8.03 -9.01 -9.96
C GLU A 234 -6.63 -9.44 -9.56
N LEU A 235 -5.89 -8.51 -8.96
CA LEU A 235 -4.58 -8.72 -8.35
C LEU A 235 -4.72 -8.56 -6.84
N LYS A 236 -4.48 -9.61 -6.07
CA LYS A 236 -4.50 -9.57 -4.60
C LYS A 236 -3.19 -9.02 -4.06
N ALA A 237 -3.31 -8.11 -3.09
CA ALA A 237 -2.20 -7.59 -2.30
C ALA A 237 -2.01 -8.40 -1.02
N GLN A 238 -0.79 -8.44 -0.48
CA GLN A 238 -0.51 -9.07 0.81
C GLN A 238 -0.81 -8.15 2.02
N GLU A 239 -1.82 -7.29 1.90
CA GLU A 239 -2.21 -6.26 2.86
C GLU A 239 -3.73 -6.25 3.06
N PHE A 240 -4.23 -5.59 4.10
CA PHE A 240 -5.67 -5.49 4.34
C PHE A 240 -6.41 -4.78 3.20
N ASP A 241 -7.67 -5.17 3.01
CA ASP A 241 -8.62 -4.39 2.23
C ASP A 241 -8.99 -3.10 2.99
N TYR A 242 -8.76 -1.93 2.37
CA TYR A 242 -9.04 -0.61 2.94
C TYR A 242 -10.53 -0.40 3.20
N ALA A 243 -11.38 -1.12 2.49
CA ALA A 243 -12.82 -1.07 2.68
C ALA A 243 -13.35 -2.14 3.64
N SER A 244 -12.48 -3.00 4.19
CA SER A 244 -12.89 -4.01 5.19
C SER A 244 -12.84 -3.45 6.60
N ASP A 245 -13.90 -3.68 7.37
CA ASP A 245 -13.97 -3.36 8.80
C ASP A 245 -12.95 -4.15 9.65
N VAL A 246 -12.39 -5.23 9.09
CA VAL A 246 -11.43 -6.09 9.78
C VAL A 246 -10.12 -5.36 10.11
N GLY A 247 -9.69 -4.43 9.26
CA GLY A 247 -8.49 -3.63 9.51
C GLY A 247 -8.58 -2.84 10.82
N LEU A 248 -9.72 -2.18 11.05
CA LEU A 248 -9.98 -1.43 12.28
C LEU A 248 -10.02 -2.34 13.51
N LEU A 249 -10.70 -3.49 13.41
CA LEU A 249 -10.76 -4.47 14.50
C LEU A 249 -9.38 -5.04 14.85
N TRP A 250 -8.55 -5.29 13.83
CA TRP A 250 -7.18 -5.73 14.03
C TRP A 250 -6.34 -4.67 14.74
N ALA A 251 -6.41 -3.41 14.29
CA ALA A 251 -5.69 -2.30 14.90
C ALA A 251 -6.07 -2.13 16.39
N LYS A 252 -7.36 -2.22 16.70
CA LYS A 252 -7.84 -2.19 18.09
C LYS A 252 -7.24 -3.33 18.92
N LYS A 253 -7.25 -4.56 18.41
CA LYS A 253 -6.67 -5.72 19.12
C LYS A 253 -5.17 -5.53 19.40
N LEU A 254 -4.45 -4.88 18.49
CA LEU A 254 -3.04 -4.57 18.68
C LEU A 254 -2.83 -3.56 19.81
N ILE A 255 -3.64 -2.49 19.87
CA ILE A 255 -3.64 -1.52 21.00
C ILE A 255 -3.90 -2.24 22.31
N ASP A 256 -4.98 -3.03 22.35
CA ASP A 256 -5.40 -3.74 23.56
C ASP A 256 -4.29 -4.68 24.04
N LYS A 257 -3.58 -5.34 23.11
CA LYS A 257 -2.42 -6.19 23.42
C LYS A 257 -1.29 -5.40 24.06
N TYR A 258 -0.94 -4.23 23.53
CA TYR A 258 0.09 -3.37 24.13
C TYR A 258 -0.31 -2.85 25.51
N ASP A 259 -1.59 -2.50 25.69
CA ASP A 259 -2.10 -2.09 26.99
C ASP A 259 -2.00 -3.23 28.03
N GLN A 260 -2.35 -4.46 27.62
CA GLN A 260 -2.23 -5.67 28.45
C GLN A 260 -0.77 -6.01 28.80
N MET A 261 0.16 -5.72 27.88
CA MET A 261 1.60 -5.83 28.14
C MET A 261 2.13 -4.71 29.06
N GLY A 262 1.30 -3.74 29.43
CA GLY A 262 1.68 -2.59 30.25
C GLY A 262 2.41 -1.49 29.48
N ILE A 263 2.43 -1.56 28.15
CA ILE A 263 3.08 -0.57 27.29
C ILE A 263 2.17 0.66 27.21
N ARG A 264 2.60 1.77 27.81
CA ARG A 264 1.84 3.03 27.85
C ARG A 264 2.32 3.99 26.77
N LEU A 265 1.69 3.92 25.60
CA LEU A 265 1.97 4.84 24.49
C LEU A 265 1.46 6.26 24.82
N LYS A 266 2.34 7.25 24.69
CA LYS A 266 2.04 8.68 24.84
C LYS A 266 1.74 9.37 23.52
N ALA A 267 2.15 8.77 22.41
CA ALA A 267 1.87 9.21 21.06
C ALA A 267 1.78 8.00 20.14
N PHE A 268 0.92 8.12 19.14
CA PHE A 268 0.85 7.21 18.00
C PHE A 268 1.03 8.03 16.71
N TYR A 269 1.60 7.40 15.70
CA TYR A 269 1.69 7.94 14.35
C TYR A 269 0.99 6.97 13.41
N GLU A 270 0.18 7.55 12.54
CA GLU A 270 -0.45 6.91 11.39
C GLU A 270 -0.36 7.93 10.25
N ASP A 271 0.32 7.56 9.18
CA ASP A 271 0.39 8.38 7.97
C ASP A 271 -0.88 8.19 7.13
N GLU A 272 -1.12 9.10 6.18
CA GLU A 272 -2.23 8.95 5.25
C GLU A 272 -2.15 7.58 4.56
N PRO A 273 -3.27 6.82 4.52
CA PRO A 273 -3.36 5.67 3.67
C PRO A 273 -3.25 6.15 2.22
N HIS A 274 -2.02 6.14 1.69
CA HIS A 274 -1.78 6.33 0.28
C HIS A 274 -2.35 5.09 -0.40
N ILE A 275 -3.67 5.04 -0.63
CA ILE A 275 -4.27 4.10 -1.56
C ILE A 275 -3.48 4.30 -2.85
N TRP A 276 -2.62 3.33 -3.13
CA TRP A 276 -1.32 3.58 -3.75
C TRP A 276 -1.41 4.54 -4.95
N TRP A 277 -0.75 5.71 -4.81
CA TRP A 277 -0.44 6.63 -5.89
C TRP A 277 -1.60 7.10 -6.79
N ASP A 278 -2.88 7.08 -6.37
CA ASP A 278 -4.00 7.71 -7.13
C ASP A 278 -3.89 9.25 -7.22
N TRP A 279 -2.78 9.80 -6.73
CA TRP A 279 -2.48 11.23 -6.75
C TRP A 279 -1.78 11.55 -8.06
N GLY A 280 -2.29 12.58 -8.74
CA GLY A 280 -1.81 13.25 -9.97
C GLY A 280 -0.30 13.48 -10.21
N ASN A 281 0.61 12.99 -9.36
CA ASN A 281 2.07 13.16 -9.44
C ASN A 281 2.75 12.33 -10.54
N TRP A 282 1.97 11.79 -11.49
CA TRP A 282 2.36 10.90 -12.59
C TRP A 282 3.45 11.44 -13.55
N LYS A 283 3.72 12.76 -13.52
CA LYS A 283 4.71 13.41 -14.42
C LYS A 283 5.89 14.04 -13.71
N LYS A 284 5.92 14.09 -12.38
CA LYS A 284 6.94 14.83 -11.63
C LYS A 284 8.18 14.01 -11.28
N TYR A 285 8.07 12.69 -11.36
CA TYR A 285 9.19 11.75 -11.27
C TYR A 285 9.48 11.27 -12.69
N GLY A 286 10.36 12.01 -13.37
CA GLY A 286 10.69 11.83 -14.78
C GLY A 286 11.17 10.40 -15.08
N GLU A 287 10.68 9.87 -16.20
CA GLU A 287 11.02 8.55 -16.76
C GLU A 287 10.94 7.39 -15.74
N GLY A 288 9.75 6.77 -15.60
CA GLY A 288 9.72 5.37 -15.19
C GLY A 288 8.87 4.97 -13.98
N LEU A 289 7.76 5.64 -13.69
CA LEU A 289 6.74 4.97 -12.86
C LEU A 289 5.74 4.13 -13.66
N ASN A 290 5.58 4.35 -14.98
CA ASN A 290 4.78 3.52 -15.92
C ASN A 290 3.65 2.79 -15.19
N LEU A 291 2.83 3.54 -14.45
CA LEU A 291 1.91 2.86 -13.56
C LEU A 291 0.92 2.15 -14.46
N PRO A 292 0.86 0.81 -14.36
CA PRO A 292 0.07 0.02 -15.27
C PRO A 292 -1.39 0.46 -15.19
N ASP A 293 -2.13 0.19 -16.26
CA ASP A 293 -3.59 0.23 -16.34
C ASP A 293 -4.23 -0.55 -15.17
N MET A 294 -4.22 0.05 -13.98
CA MET A 294 -4.52 -0.55 -12.68
C MET A 294 -5.10 0.48 -11.72
N ILE A 295 -6.04 0.05 -10.88
CA ILE A 295 -6.64 0.88 -9.82
C ILE A 295 -6.82 0.04 -8.56
N TYR A 296 -6.65 0.65 -7.38
CA TYR A 296 -7.04 -0.01 -6.15
C TYR A 296 -8.56 -0.17 -6.13
N MET A 297 -9.03 -1.41 -6.15
CA MET A 297 -10.46 -1.70 -6.16
C MET A 297 -10.68 -3.10 -5.62
N THR A 298 -11.64 -3.20 -4.70
CA THR A 298 -12.06 -4.46 -4.06
C THR A 298 -13.57 -4.54 -4.07
N ASP A 299 -14.12 -5.73 -3.85
CA ASP A 299 -15.58 -5.89 -3.76
C ASP A 299 -16.16 -5.12 -2.56
N ALA A 300 -15.43 -5.06 -1.45
CA ALA A 300 -15.83 -4.25 -0.30
C ALA A 300 -15.84 -2.75 -0.63
N LEU A 301 -14.83 -2.27 -1.36
CA LEU A 301 -14.76 -0.87 -1.77
C LEU A 301 -15.90 -0.52 -2.74
N ALA A 302 -16.11 -1.35 -3.76
CA ALA A 302 -17.19 -1.16 -4.73
C ALA A 302 -18.57 -1.14 -4.04
N GLU A 303 -18.81 -2.05 -3.08
CA GLU A 303 -20.06 -2.09 -2.31
C GLU A 303 -20.21 -0.88 -1.38
N SER A 304 -19.13 -0.40 -0.77
CA SER A 304 -19.13 0.81 0.07
C SER A 304 -19.48 2.06 -0.75
N PHE A 305 -18.88 2.20 -1.94
CA PHE A 305 -19.23 3.26 -2.89
C PHE A 305 -20.69 3.17 -3.31
N ARG A 306 -21.15 1.98 -3.70
CA ARG A 306 -22.55 1.75 -4.10
C ARG A 306 -23.53 2.19 -3.02
N LYS A 307 -23.31 1.79 -1.76
CA LYS A 307 -24.15 2.20 -0.62
C LYS A 307 -24.14 3.70 -0.34
N THR A 308 -23.07 4.39 -0.71
CA THR A 308 -22.92 5.82 -0.43
C THR A 308 -23.59 6.69 -1.49
N TYR A 309 -23.63 6.23 -2.73
CA TYR A 309 -24.03 7.03 -3.89
C TYR A 309 -25.27 6.53 -4.65
N ASP A 310 -25.79 5.34 -4.35
CA ASP A 310 -27.13 4.89 -4.76
C ASP A 310 -28.20 5.37 -3.75
#